data_AF-A0A199UZJ1-F1
#
_entry.id   AF-A0A199UZJ1-F1
#
_cell.length_a   1.000
_cell.length_b   1.000
_cell.length_c   1.000
_cell.angle_alpha   90.00
_cell.angle_beta   90.00
_cell.angle_gamma   90.00
#
_symmetry.space_group_name_H-M   'P 1'
#
loop_
_entity.id
_entity.type
_entity.pdbx_description
1 polymer ?
#
loop_
_entity_poly.entity_id
_entity_poly.type
_entity_poly.pdbx_seq_one_letter_code
_entity_poly.pdbx_strand_id
1 'polypeptide(L)'
;MDSDGGSGSGTLSEIYQSARRLLLRTRDGLERLERLESSSSSSSSSSSSSRAPSSLGVGADLPELSFAIKRDIAQIRSRCAEMDHLWRSVAAKGQRDLWKRKLEQLAEEVDSLKETLDKHLMRQQKRMVEAKERAELLERANGDSSHVLRIFDEEAQAMQSARNSSIILEEAYATGVAILSKYADQRDRLK
;
A
#
# COMPACT_ATOMS: atom_id res chain seq x y z
N MET A 1 -51.43 15.02 42.28
CA MET A 1 -50.36 15.88 41.73
C MET A 1 -49.25 14.92 41.40
N ASP A 2 -49.31 14.33 40.21
CA ASP A 2 -48.53 13.14 39.89
C ASP A 2 -47.59 13.50 38.74
N SER A 3 -46.31 13.31 39.03
CA SER A 3 -45.17 13.96 38.42
C SER A 3 -45.00 13.64 36.94
N ASP A 4 -44.95 14.70 36.14
CA ASP A 4 -44.40 14.72 34.78
C ASP A 4 -42.88 14.46 34.83
N GLY A 5 -42.49 13.18 34.85
CA GLY A 5 -41.10 12.73 34.88
C GLY A 5 -40.60 12.15 33.54
N GLY A 6 -41.35 12.31 32.45
CA GLY A 6 -41.16 11.54 31.21
C GLY A 6 -40.14 12.11 30.21
N SER A 7 -39.83 13.41 30.27
CA SER A 7 -39.22 14.09 29.12
C SER A 7 -37.71 13.79 28.91
N GLY A 8 -36.95 13.48 29.97
CA GLY A 8 -35.49 13.22 29.85
C GLY A 8 -35.10 11.77 29.52
N SER A 9 -35.99 10.80 29.75
CA SER A 9 -35.69 9.36 29.59
C SER A 9 -35.73 8.91 28.13
N GLY A 10 -36.64 9.49 27.33
CA GLY A 10 -36.75 9.22 25.90
C GLY A 10 -35.48 9.60 25.14
N THR A 11 -34.97 10.82 25.36
CA THR A 11 -33.78 11.37 24.69
C THR A 11 -32.52 10.55 24.99
N LEU A 12 -32.28 10.17 26.25
CA LEU A 12 -31.14 9.32 26.62
C LEU A 12 -31.19 7.95 25.92
N SER A 13 -32.38 7.36 25.84
CA SER A 13 -32.59 6.07 25.19
C SER A 13 -32.40 6.13 23.68
N GLU A 14 -32.86 7.20 23.04
CA GLU A 14 -32.67 7.43 21.61
C GLU A 14 -31.18 7.61 21.27
N ILE A 15 -30.47 8.45 22.02
CA ILE A 15 -29.03 8.67 21.82
C ILE A 15 -28.28 7.36 22.03
N TYR A 16 -28.59 6.61 23.10
CA TYR A 16 -28.00 5.30 23.37
C TYR A 16 -28.23 4.29 22.24
N GLN A 17 -29.46 4.16 21.77
CA GLN A 17 -29.80 3.23 20.67
C GLN A 17 -29.13 3.65 19.36
N SER A 18 -29.03 4.95 19.10
CA SER A 18 -28.31 5.47 17.94
C SER A 18 -26.81 5.18 18.03
N ALA A 19 -26.20 5.35 19.21
CA ALA A 19 -24.80 5.05 19.48
C ALA A 19 -24.53 3.55 19.33
N ARG A 20 -25.39 2.68 19.87
CA ARG A 20 -25.29 1.23 19.70
C ARG A 20 -25.37 0.79 18.24
N ARG A 21 -26.31 1.34 17.46
CA ARG A 21 -26.40 1.03 16.02
C ARG A 21 -25.11 1.42 15.28
N LEU A 22 -24.57 2.59 15.61
CA LEU A 22 -23.32 3.06 15.04
C LEU A 22 -22.14 2.16 15.45
N LEU A 23 -22.11 1.72 16.71
CA LEU A 23 -21.10 0.81 17.25
C LEU A 23 -21.08 -0.54 16.54
N LEU A 24 -22.25 -1.16 16.37
CA LEU A 24 -22.36 -2.43 15.65
C LEU A 24 -21.89 -2.28 14.20
N ARG A 25 -22.32 -1.20 13.52
CA ARG A 25 -21.88 -0.89 12.16
C ARG A 25 -20.36 -0.68 12.08
N THR A 26 -19.75 -0.02 13.06
CA THR A 26 -18.28 0.16 13.09
C THR A 26 -17.54 -1.14 13.30
N ARG A 27 -18.08 -2.04 14.12
CA ARG A 27 -17.52 -3.38 14.33
C ARG A 27 -17.56 -4.19 13.04
N ASP A 28 -18.70 -4.22 12.35
CA ASP A 28 -18.83 -4.90 11.06
C ASP A 28 -17.88 -4.29 10.01
N GLY A 29 -17.74 -2.96 9.99
CA GLY A 29 -16.79 -2.27 9.14
C GLY A 29 -15.34 -2.67 9.41
N LEU A 30 -14.97 -2.82 10.67
CA LEU A 30 -13.64 -3.26 11.09
C LEU A 30 -13.38 -4.72 10.71
N GLU A 31 -14.34 -5.61 10.89
CA GLU A 31 -14.23 -7.02 10.45
C GLU A 31 -14.06 -7.12 8.92
N ARG A 32 -14.72 -6.25 8.16
CA ARG A 32 -14.53 -6.17 6.70
C ARG A 32 -13.14 -5.64 6.35
N LEU A 33 -12.64 -4.65 7.08
CA LEU A 33 -11.29 -4.11 6.92
C LEU A 33 -10.23 -5.22 7.13
N GLU A 34 -10.40 -6.04 8.16
CA GLU A 34 -9.55 -7.21 8.47
C GLU A 34 -9.53 -8.25 7.34
N ARG A 35 -10.70 -8.57 6.77
CA ARG A 35 -10.81 -9.54 5.65
C ARG A 35 -10.15 -9.03 4.38
N LEU A 36 -10.32 -7.75 4.05
CA LEU A 36 -9.69 -7.11 2.89
C LEU A 36 -8.15 -7.11 3.02
N GLU A 37 -7.65 -6.85 4.23
CA GLU A 37 -6.22 -6.91 4.53
C GLU A 37 -5.67 -8.35 4.40
N SER A 38 -6.39 -9.35 4.92
CA SER A 38 -6.01 -10.77 4.83
C SER A 38 -6.05 -11.32 3.39
N SER A 39 -6.95 -10.79 2.57
CA SER A 39 -7.03 -11.12 1.14
C SER A 39 -5.89 -10.48 0.34
N SER A 40 -5.50 -9.26 0.71
CA SER A 40 -4.38 -8.55 0.06
C SER A 40 -3.03 -9.23 0.35
N SER A 41 -2.85 -9.80 1.54
CA SER A 41 -1.62 -10.51 1.92
C SER A 41 -1.50 -11.92 1.30
N SER A 42 -2.62 -12.56 0.95
CA SER A 42 -2.64 -13.85 0.26
C SER A 42 -2.45 -13.73 -1.26
N SER A 43 -2.79 -12.58 -1.86
CA SER A 43 -2.48 -12.32 -3.28
C SER A 43 -0.99 -12.13 -3.56
N SER A 44 -0.17 -11.80 -2.56
CA SER A 44 1.28 -11.67 -2.72
C SER A 44 2.05 -12.99 -2.69
N SER A 45 1.41 -14.12 -2.34
CA SER A 45 2.04 -15.45 -2.32
C SER A 45 1.68 -16.33 -3.52
N SER A 46 0.91 -15.82 -4.49
CA SER A 46 0.52 -16.54 -5.70
C SER A 46 0.89 -15.79 -6.99
N SER A 47 2.17 -15.46 -7.13
CA SER A 47 2.76 -15.10 -8.43
C SER A 47 3.06 -16.37 -9.26
N SER A 48 2.01 -17.05 -9.72
CA SER A 48 2.09 -17.97 -10.86
C SER A 48 0.72 -18.16 -11.52
N SER A 49 0.09 -17.07 -11.96
CA SER A 49 -0.94 -17.12 -13.01
C SER A 49 -1.17 -15.73 -13.58
N SER A 50 -0.81 -15.58 -14.85
CA SER A 50 -1.08 -14.43 -15.69
C SER A 50 -2.59 -14.24 -15.87
N ARG A 51 -3.20 -13.43 -15.00
CA ARG A 51 -4.44 -12.73 -15.31
C ARG A 51 -4.36 -11.34 -14.70
N ALA A 52 -4.47 -10.34 -15.56
CA ALA A 52 -4.45 -8.94 -15.18
C ALA A 52 -5.37 -8.69 -13.99
N PRO A 53 -4.93 -7.98 -12.94
CA PRO A 53 -5.80 -7.66 -11.82
C PRO A 53 -6.80 -6.61 -12.31
N SER A 54 -8.03 -7.04 -12.57
CA SER A 54 -9.20 -6.16 -12.58
C SER A 54 -9.56 -5.73 -11.15
N SER A 55 -8.58 -5.26 -10.37
CA SER A 55 -8.72 -4.89 -8.95
C SER A 55 -8.73 -3.37 -8.73
N LEU A 56 -9.06 -2.57 -9.75
CA LEU A 56 -9.14 -1.11 -9.65
C LEU A 56 -10.10 -0.59 -8.55
N GLY A 57 -10.92 -1.44 -7.92
CA GLY A 57 -11.79 -1.06 -6.80
C GLY A 57 -11.24 -1.36 -5.40
N VAL A 58 -10.56 -2.49 -5.18
CA VAL A 58 -10.33 -3.03 -3.82
C VAL A 58 -9.28 -2.23 -3.02
N GLY A 59 -8.32 -1.59 -3.70
CA GLY A 59 -7.30 -0.74 -3.05
C GLY A 59 -7.80 0.65 -2.67
N ALA A 60 -8.81 1.17 -3.38
CA ALA A 60 -9.38 2.50 -3.11
C ALA A 60 -10.40 2.48 -1.96
N ASP A 61 -11.08 1.35 -1.77
CA ASP A 61 -12.09 1.19 -0.72
C ASP A 61 -11.50 1.10 0.70
N LEU A 62 -10.22 0.71 0.83
CA LEU A 62 -9.59 0.47 2.13
C LEU A 62 -9.31 1.77 2.93
N PRO A 63 -8.71 2.83 2.33
CA PRO A 63 -8.59 4.14 2.98
C PRO A 63 -9.96 4.74 3.30
N GLU A 64 -10.92 4.63 2.38
CA GLU A 64 -12.27 5.16 2.55
C GLU A 64 -13.00 4.49 3.72
N LEU A 65 -12.94 3.15 3.81
CA LEU A 65 -13.51 2.39 4.90
C LEU A 65 -12.85 2.76 6.25
N SER A 66 -11.52 2.87 6.28
CA SER A 66 -10.80 3.28 7.49
C SER A 66 -11.21 4.68 7.97
N PHE A 67 -11.42 5.62 7.04
CA PHE A 67 -11.88 6.97 7.33
C PHE A 67 -13.32 6.96 7.83
N ALA A 68 -14.20 6.18 7.22
CA ALA A 68 -15.58 6.00 7.67
C ALA A 68 -15.65 5.45 9.10
N ILE A 69 -14.81 4.45 9.45
CA ILE A 69 -14.71 3.90 10.80
C ILE A 69 -14.22 4.98 11.79
N LYS A 70 -13.18 5.75 11.43
CA LYS A 70 -12.70 6.88 12.27
C LYS A 70 -13.81 7.89 12.55
N ARG A 71 -14.56 8.27 11.51
CA ARG A 71 -15.68 9.22 11.62
C ARG A 71 -16.77 8.67 12.53
N ASP A 72 -17.15 7.40 12.33
CA ASP A 72 -18.18 6.76 13.14
C ASP A 72 -17.73 6.64 14.61
N ILE A 73 -16.48 6.27 14.91
CA ILE A 73 -15.90 6.28 16.28
C ILE A 73 -15.99 7.68 16.91
N ALA A 74 -15.64 8.73 16.17
CA ALA A 74 -15.73 10.11 16.66
C ALA A 74 -17.18 10.52 16.97
N GLN A 75 -18.14 10.10 16.13
CA GLN A 75 -19.56 10.33 16.35
C GLN A 75 -20.08 9.57 17.58
N ILE A 76 -19.66 8.33 17.81
CA ILE A 76 -20.03 7.60 19.03
C ILE A 76 -19.50 8.34 20.26
N ARG A 77 -18.23 8.79 20.25
CA ARG A 77 -17.67 9.58 21.37
C ARG A 77 -18.45 10.86 21.63
N SER A 78 -18.85 11.59 20.59
CA SER A 78 -19.68 12.80 20.73
C SER A 78 -21.01 12.48 21.41
N ARG A 79 -21.67 11.38 21.03
CA ARG A 79 -22.92 10.93 21.65
C ARG A 79 -22.71 10.48 23.10
N CYS A 80 -21.59 9.82 23.40
CA CYS A 80 -21.22 9.49 24.78
C CYS A 80 -21.09 10.75 25.64
N ALA A 81 -20.44 11.81 25.13
CA ALA A 81 -20.32 13.08 25.84
C ALA A 81 -21.69 13.76 26.06
N GLU A 82 -22.56 13.74 25.05
CA GLU A 82 -23.94 14.25 25.17
C GLU A 82 -24.73 13.49 26.25
N MET A 83 -24.67 12.15 26.20
CA MET A 83 -25.27 11.29 27.22
C MET A 83 -24.70 11.57 28.62
N ASP A 84 -23.40 11.84 28.73
CA ASP A 84 -22.71 12.10 29.99
C ASP A 84 -23.30 13.29 30.74
N HIS A 85 -23.71 14.33 30.02
CA HIS A 85 -24.40 15.47 30.60
C HIS A 85 -25.85 15.14 30.98
N LEU A 86 -26.56 14.41 30.12
CA LEU A 86 -27.98 14.09 30.31
C LEU A 86 -28.24 13.10 31.45
N TRP A 87 -27.39 12.10 31.66
CA TRP A 87 -27.64 11.15 32.76
C TRP A 87 -27.41 11.79 34.13
N ARG A 88 -26.56 12.81 34.25
CA ARG A 88 -26.35 13.52 35.52
C ARG A 88 -27.56 14.34 35.96
N SER A 89 -28.39 14.79 35.03
CA SER A 89 -29.61 15.56 35.32
C SER A 89 -30.82 14.70 35.70
N VAL A 90 -30.71 13.37 35.61
CA VAL A 90 -31.80 12.45 35.99
C VAL A 90 -32.00 12.46 37.52
N ALA A 91 -33.19 12.82 38.00
CA ALA A 91 -33.46 12.91 39.43
C ALA A 91 -33.37 11.54 40.15
N ALA A 92 -33.86 10.48 39.52
CA ALA A 92 -33.93 9.14 40.10
C ALA A 92 -32.54 8.47 40.17
N LYS A 93 -32.02 8.23 41.38
CA LYS A 93 -30.69 7.62 41.61
C LYS A 93 -30.50 6.27 40.91
N GLY A 94 -31.48 5.37 40.99
CA GLY A 94 -31.39 4.05 40.34
C GLY A 94 -31.30 4.14 38.81
N GLN A 95 -32.01 5.09 38.20
CA GLN A 95 -31.92 5.34 36.75
C GLN A 95 -30.58 5.98 36.39
N ARG A 96 -30.06 6.91 37.20
CA ARG A 96 -28.71 7.47 37.02
C ARG A 96 -27.64 6.41 37.03
N ASP A 97 -27.63 5.54 38.04
CA ASP A 97 -26.61 4.48 38.18
C ASP A 97 -26.66 3.49 37.02
N LEU A 98 -27.87 3.22 36.48
CA LEU A 98 -28.04 2.40 35.29
C LEU A 98 -27.50 3.08 34.03
N TRP A 99 -27.80 4.36 33.83
CA TRP A 99 -27.28 5.12 32.69
C TRP A 99 -25.77 5.30 32.74
N LYS A 100 -25.21 5.52 33.94
CA LYS A 100 -23.76 5.55 34.16
C LYS A 100 -23.09 4.26 33.69
N ARG A 101 -23.59 3.09 34.14
CA ARG A 101 -23.06 1.79 33.70
C ARG A 101 -23.18 1.55 32.20
N LYS A 102 -24.31 1.94 31.60
CA LYS A 102 -24.50 1.83 30.14
C LYS A 102 -23.51 2.70 29.36
N LEU A 103 -23.19 3.89 29.88
CA LEU A 103 -22.24 4.80 29.27
C LEU A 103 -20.80 4.30 29.42
N GLU A 104 -20.43 3.79 30.59
CA GLU A 104 -19.12 3.17 30.84
C GLU A 104 -18.89 2.00 29.87
N GLN A 105 -19.87 1.10 29.73
CA GLN A 105 -19.79 0.01 28.75
C GLN A 105 -19.62 0.51 27.31
N LEU A 106 -20.39 1.54 26.92
CA LEU A 106 -20.27 2.14 25.58
C LEU A 106 -18.88 2.75 25.35
N ALA A 107 -18.34 3.44 26.35
CA ALA A 107 -17.02 4.06 26.28
C ALA A 107 -15.91 3.00 26.13
N GLU A 108 -15.96 1.94 26.93
CA GLU A 108 -15.02 0.80 26.85
C GLU A 108 -15.06 0.14 25.47
N GLU A 109 -16.25 -0.11 24.92
CA GLU A 109 -16.38 -0.71 23.58
C GLU A 109 -15.83 0.24 22.48
N VAL A 110 -16.02 1.55 22.61
CA VAL A 110 -15.47 2.54 21.66
C VAL A 110 -13.95 2.62 21.73
N ASP A 111 -13.38 2.54 22.94
CA ASP A 111 -11.94 2.53 23.11
C ASP A 111 -11.32 1.24 22.57
N SER A 112 -11.99 0.10 22.75
CA SER A 112 -11.61 -1.18 22.12
C SER A 112 -11.63 -1.10 20.59
N LEU A 113 -12.68 -0.50 20.00
CA LEU A 113 -12.76 -0.28 18.55
C LEU A 113 -11.66 0.65 18.04
N LYS A 114 -11.31 1.69 18.80
CA LYS A 114 -10.19 2.58 18.45
C LYS A 114 -8.87 1.82 18.50
N GLU A 115 -8.59 1.10 19.57
CA GLU A 115 -7.33 0.38 19.74
C GLU A 115 -7.11 -0.64 18.62
N THR A 116 -8.16 -1.38 18.25
CA THR A 116 -8.11 -2.34 17.14
C THR A 116 -7.86 -1.63 15.80
N LEU A 117 -8.57 -0.53 15.51
CA LEU A 117 -8.31 0.28 14.32
C LEU A 117 -6.87 0.82 14.26
N ASP A 118 -6.35 1.33 15.38
CA ASP A 118 -4.98 1.85 15.47
C ASP A 118 -3.96 0.74 15.19
N LYS A 119 -4.17 -0.47 15.72
CA LYS A 119 -3.36 -1.66 15.37
C LYS A 119 -3.38 -1.95 13.87
N HIS A 120 -4.55 -1.85 13.23
CA HIS A 120 -4.65 -2.01 11.77
C HIS A 120 -3.83 -0.97 11.01
N LEU A 121 -3.97 0.30 11.36
CA LEU A 121 -3.25 1.38 10.71
C LEU A 121 -1.72 1.26 10.89
N MET A 122 -1.27 0.83 12.07
CA MET A 122 0.15 0.58 12.32
C MET A 122 0.72 -0.55 11.44
N ARG A 123 -0.02 -1.66 11.29
CA ARG A 123 0.40 -2.75 10.40
C ARG A 123 0.42 -2.32 8.93
N GLN A 124 -0.60 -1.57 8.49
CA GLN A 124 -0.67 -1.01 7.13
C GLN A 124 0.50 -0.06 6.86
N GLN A 125 0.77 0.88 7.78
CA GLN A 125 1.87 1.81 7.67
C GLN A 125 3.22 1.09 7.58
N LYS A 126 3.44 0.09 8.44
CA LYS A 126 4.65 -0.72 8.41
C LYS A 126 4.84 -1.39 7.04
N ARG A 127 3.79 -2.03 6.51
CA ARG A 127 3.86 -2.67 5.18
C ARG A 127 4.13 -1.67 4.06
N MET A 128 3.52 -0.49 4.11
CA MET A 128 3.78 0.57 3.12
C MET A 128 5.25 1.02 3.15
N VAL A 129 5.82 1.20 4.34
CA VAL A 129 7.24 1.54 4.50
C VAL A 129 8.13 0.42 3.98
N GLU A 130 7.89 -0.83 4.37
CA GLU A 130 8.68 -1.97 3.89
C GLU A 130 8.55 -2.16 2.36
N ALA A 131 7.39 -1.91 1.78
CA ALA A 131 7.19 -1.98 0.32
C ALA A 131 7.96 -0.88 -0.41
N LYS A 132 8.02 0.31 0.18
CA LYS A 132 8.82 1.43 -0.33
C LYS A 132 10.32 1.11 -0.25
N GLU A 133 10.81 0.61 0.87
CA GLU A 133 12.20 0.19 1.04
C GLU A 133 12.57 -0.92 0.04
N ARG A 134 11.69 -1.91 -0.17
CA ARG A 134 11.90 -2.95 -1.20
C ARG A 134 11.95 -2.36 -2.61
N ALA A 135 11.09 -1.39 -2.93
CA ALA A 135 11.11 -0.72 -4.22
C ALA A 135 12.42 0.07 -4.43
N GLU A 136 12.89 0.79 -3.41
CA GLU A 136 14.16 1.53 -3.44
C GLU A 136 15.37 0.59 -3.61
N LEU A 137 15.37 -0.58 -2.95
CA LEU A 137 16.40 -1.60 -3.14
C LEU A 137 16.38 -2.18 -4.56
N LEU A 138 15.20 -2.45 -5.12
CA LEU A 138 15.05 -2.92 -6.50
C LEU A 138 15.48 -1.87 -7.53
N GLU A 139 15.15 -0.61 -7.30
CA GLU A 139 15.57 0.50 -8.15
C GLU A 139 17.10 0.61 -8.19
N ARG A 140 17.77 0.52 -7.03
CA ARG A 140 19.23 0.53 -6.95
C ARG A 140 19.85 -0.68 -7.65
N ALA A 141 19.31 -1.88 -7.41
CA ALA A 141 19.80 -3.11 -8.05
C ALA A 141 19.63 -3.07 -9.57
N ASN A 142 18.51 -2.52 -10.07
CA ASN A 142 18.29 -2.35 -11.50
C ASN A 142 19.21 -1.29 -12.11
N GLY A 143 19.50 -0.20 -11.39
CA GLY A 143 20.49 0.79 -11.79
C GLY A 143 21.88 0.17 -11.98
N ASP A 144 22.36 -0.57 -10.99
CA ASP A 144 23.66 -1.26 -11.06
C ASP A 144 23.67 -2.35 -12.15
N SER A 145 22.61 -3.16 -12.26
CA SER A 145 22.50 -4.17 -13.32
C SER A 145 22.43 -3.56 -14.72
N SER A 146 21.78 -2.40 -14.89
CA SER A 146 21.71 -1.69 -16.16
C SER A 146 23.09 -1.16 -16.58
N HIS A 147 23.89 -0.72 -15.62
CA HIS A 147 25.26 -0.29 -15.86
C HIS A 147 26.15 -1.45 -16.32
N VAL A 148 26.02 -2.61 -15.67
CA VAL A 148 26.76 -3.83 -16.04
C VAL A 148 26.39 -4.33 -17.44
N LEU A 149 25.10 -4.37 -17.78
CA LEU A 149 24.64 -4.74 -19.13
C LEU A 149 25.25 -3.82 -20.21
N ARG A 150 25.28 -2.51 -19.95
CA ARG A 150 25.87 -1.54 -20.88
C ARG A 150 27.37 -1.75 -21.09
N ILE A 151 28.12 -2.08 -20.03
CA ILE A 151 29.56 -2.38 -20.15
C ILE A 151 29.79 -3.61 -21.04
N PHE A 152 29.02 -4.68 -20.85
CA PHE A 152 29.16 -5.89 -21.67
C PHE A 152 28.83 -5.63 -23.15
N ASP A 153 27.81 -4.82 -23.43
CA ASP A 153 27.47 -4.42 -24.80
C ASP A 153 28.57 -3.55 -25.44
N GLU A 154 29.11 -2.57 -24.69
CA GLU A 154 30.22 -1.73 -25.13
C GLU A 154 31.50 -2.55 -25.41
N GLU A 155 31.81 -3.54 -24.56
CA GLU A 155 32.97 -4.43 -24.74
C GLU A 155 32.79 -5.37 -25.94
N ALA A 156 31.60 -5.96 -26.11
CA ALA A 156 31.28 -6.81 -27.26
C ALA A 156 31.36 -6.03 -28.58
N GLN A 157 30.85 -4.79 -28.58
CA GLN A 157 30.95 -3.90 -29.74
C GLN A 157 32.42 -3.54 -30.06
N ALA A 158 33.23 -3.26 -29.03
CA ALA A 158 34.65 -2.98 -29.19
C ALA A 158 35.42 -4.19 -29.76
N MET A 159 35.15 -5.40 -29.27
CA MET A 159 35.75 -6.63 -29.79
C MET A 159 35.36 -6.89 -31.26
N GLN A 160 34.10 -6.68 -31.62
CA GLN A 160 33.67 -6.85 -33.01
C GLN A 160 34.28 -5.79 -33.93
N SER A 161 34.42 -4.55 -33.45
CA SER A 161 35.10 -3.47 -34.17
C SER A 161 36.58 -3.80 -34.41
N ALA A 162 37.29 -4.30 -33.40
CA ALA A 162 38.68 -4.71 -33.52
C ALA A 162 38.88 -5.89 -34.49
N ARG A 163 37.95 -6.87 -34.49
CA ARG A 163 37.97 -7.97 -35.46
C ARG A 163 37.75 -7.46 -36.88
N ASN A 164 36.75 -6.61 -37.09
CA ASN A 164 36.46 -6.04 -38.40
C ASN A 164 37.64 -5.19 -38.91
N SER A 165 38.27 -4.39 -38.05
CA SER A 165 39.42 -3.58 -38.44
C SER A 165 40.65 -4.44 -38.77
N SER A 166 40.88 -5.55 -38.05
CA SER A 166 41.93 -6.52 -38.36
C SER A 166 41.76 -7.11 -39.77
N ILE A 167 40.54 -7.54 -40.11
CA ILE A 167 40.24 -8.10 -41.43
C ILE A 167 40.50 -7.07 -42.54
N ILE A 168 40.05 -5.82 -42.34
CA ILE A 168 40.27 -4.73 -43.31
C ILE A 168 41.77 -4.46 -43.49
N LEU A 169 42.56 -4.49 -42.42
CA LEU A 169 43.99 -4.25 -42.48
C LEU A 169 44.73 -5.40 -43.18
N GLU A 170 44.32 -6.65 -42.95
CA GLU A 170 44.82 -7.81 -43.68
C GLU A 170 44.50 -7.75 -45.18
N GLU A 171 43.28 -7.32 -45.54
CA GLU A 171 42.87 -7.13 -46.94
C GLU A 171 43.67 -6.00 -47.62
N ALA A 172 43.84 -4.86 -46.94
CA ALA A 172 44.66 -3.76 -47.43
C ALA A 172 46.13 -4.16 -47.59
N TYR A 173 46.66 -4.99 -46.69
CA TYR A 173 48.01 -5.52 -46.81
C TYR A 173 48.14 -6.48 -48.01
N ALA A 174 47.22 -7.43 -48.15
CA ALA A 174 47.22 -8.40 -49.24
C ALA A 174 47.10 -7.72 -50.62
N THR A 175 46.23 -6.72 -50.74
CA THR A 175 46.09 -5.92 -51.96
C THR A 175 47.37 -5.13 -52.26
N GLY A 176 47.99 -4.52 -51.25
CA GLY A 176 49.28 -3.83 -51.39
C GLY A 176 50.41 -4.75 -51.88
N VAL A 177 50.54 -5.94 -51.30
CA VAL A 177 51.52 -6.96 -51.72
C VAL A 177 51.29 -7.39 -53.16
N ALA A 178 50.04 -7.65 -53.55
CA ALA A 178 49.70 -8.07 -54.91
C ALA A 178 49.97 -6.98 -55.96
N ILE A 179 49.81 -5.70 -55.60
CA ILE A 179 50.18 -4.58 -56.47
C ILE A 179 51.70 -4.54 -56.62
N LEU A 180 52.45 -4.59 -55.52
CA LEU A 180 53.92 -4.55 -55.55
C LEU A 180 54.52 -5.74 -56.32
N SER A 181 53.96 -6.95 -56.18
CA SER A 181 54.42 -8.12 -56.93
C SER A 181 54.20 -7.94 -58.44
N LYS A 182 53.03 -7.43 -58.85
CA LYS A 182 52.76 -7.12 -60.26
C LYS A 182 53.74 -6.08 -60.82
N TYR A 183 54.06 -5.04 -60.06
CA TYR A 183 55.06 -4.04 -60.49
C TYR A 183 56.47 -4.62 -60.57
N ALA A 184 56.86 -5.51 -59.66
CA ALA A 184 58.13 -6.22 -59.72
C ALA A 184 58.23 -7.09 -60.98
N ASP A 185 57.19 -7.86 -61.30
CA ASP A 185 57.10 -8.68 -62.51
C ASP A 185 57.17 -7.81 -63.78
N GLN A 186 56.49 -6.66 -63.81
CA GLN A 186 56.55 -5.71 -64.92
C GLN A 186 57.96 -5.15 -65.10
N ARG A 187 58.62 -4.75 -64.00
CA ARG A 187 59.99 -4.24 -64.02
C ARG A 187 60.98 -5.28 -64.54
N ASP A 188 60.85 -6.53 -64.13
CA ASP A 188 61.78 -7.58 -64.55
C ASP A 188 61.58 -8.00 -66.02
N ARG A 189 60.40 -7.74 -66.61
CA ARG A 189 60.16 -7.85 -68.06
C ARG A 189 60.69 -6.69 -68.89
N LEU A 190 60.96 -5.55 -68.25
CA LEU A 190 61.52 -4.35 -68.89
C LEU A 190 63.05 -4.29 -68.82
N LYS A 191 63.68 -5.30 -68.22
CA LYS A 191 65.13 -5.54 -68.26
C LYS A 191 65.45 -6.56 -69.34
#